data_AF-A0A645CNI6-F1
#
_entry.id   AF-A0A645CNI6-F1
#
_cell.length_a   1.000
_cell.length_b   1.000
_cell.length_c   1.000
_cell.angle_alpha   90.00
_cell.angle_beta   90.00
_cell.angle_gamma   90.00
#
_symmetry.space_group_name_H-M   'P 1'
#
loop_
_entity.id
_entity.type
_entity.pdbx_description
1 polymer ?
#
loop_
_entity_poly.entity_id
_entity_poly.type
_entity_poly.pdbx_seq_one_letter_code
_entity_poly.pdbx_strand_id
1 'polypeptide(L)'
;MRADCSANGLSALLVRVRDHLHCGRFLQAEDCLLELLCRTAAAAAREYRQMDHGLDLADLAAVQARLQNGFKTYENRGRLKTRLDLLGAEILSLRGFDRVLTAADKEKLAQRYECVGAQCLKAAILLEQHIQKQEQKQGLTMKMN
;
A
#
# COMPACT_ATOMS: atom_id res chain seq x y z
N MET A 1 -7.88 4.12 19.40
CA MET A 1 -7.99 5.16 18.34
C MET A 1 -8.24 4.49 17.01
N ARG A 2 -9.22 4.96 16.22
CA ARG A 2 -9.50 4.46 14.88
C ARG A 2 -8.42 5.03 13.94
N ALA A 3 -7.70 4.19 13.18
CA ALA A 3 -6.66 4.67 12.28
C ALA A 3 -7.28 5.56 11.18
N ASP A 4 -6.71 6.75 10.96
CA ASP A 4 -7.16 7.65 9.90
C ASP A 4 -6.85 7.02 8.53
N CYS A 5 -7.91 6.69 7.80
CA CYS A 5 -7.88 6.10 6.47
C CYS A 5 -8.32 7.09 5.39
N SER A 6 -8.52 8.37 5.75
CA SER A 6 -8.84 9.42 4.78
C SER A 6 -7.70 9.61 3.80
N ALA A 7 -8.00 10.19 2.64
CA ALA A 7 -6.98 10.56 1.65
C ALA A 7 -5.87 11.43 2.28
N ASN A 8 -6.21 12.31 3.22
CA ASN A 8 -5.25 13.17 3.91
C ASN A 8 -4.36 12.37 4.87
N GLY A 9 -4.95 11.49 5.69
CA GLY A 9 -4.20 10.64 6.61
C GLY A 9 -3.24 9.69 5.88
N LEU A 10 -3.70 9.08 4.78
CA LEU A 10 -2.86 8.22 3.95
C LEU A 10 -1.78 9.03 3.20
N SER A 11 -2.11 10.24 2.72
CA SER A 11 -1.12 11.12 2.10
C SER A 11 -0.01 11.53 3.07
N ALA A 12 -0.36 11.81 4.33
CA ALA A 12 0.62 12.13 5.36
C ALA A 12 1.59 10.97 5.63
N LEU A 13 1.10 9.73 5.63
CA LEU A 13 1.96 8.54 5.71
C LEU A 13 2.86 8.39 4.49
N LEU A 14 2.35 8.63 3.27
CA LEU A 14 3.17 8.59 2.06
C LEU A 14 4.28 9.65 2.06
N VAL A 15 4.01 10.85 2.61
CA VAL A 15 5.05 11.87 2.82
C VAL A 15 6.14 11.34 3.74
N ARG A 16 5.78 10.71 4.87
CA ARG A 16 6.75 10.09 5.77
C ARG A 16 7.59 9.02 5.07
N VAL A 17 6.98 8.16 4.23
CA VAL A 17 7.72 7.18 3.43
C VAL A 17 8.79 7.88 2.59
N ARG A 18 8.43 8.94 1.88
CA ARG A 18 9.37 9.71 1.04
C ARG A 18 10.48 10.35 1.86
N ASP A 19 10.17 10.91 3.03
CA ASP A 19 11.16 11.51 3.93
C ASP A 19 12.15 10.47 4.49
N HIS A 20 11.64 9.29 4.87
CA HIS A 20 12.49 8.18 5.31
C HIS A 20 13.42 7.72 4.18
N LEU A 21 12.92 7.54 2.96
CA LEU A 21 13.74 7.18 1.81
C LEU A 21 14.79 8.25 1.48
N HIS A 22 14.42 9.53 1.54
CA HIS A 22 15.34 10.64 1.31
C HIS A 22 16.50 10.63 2.32
N CYS A 23 16.21 10.28 3.59
CA CYS A 23 17.22 10.15 4.64
C CYS A 23 17.93 8.79 4.67
N GLY A 24 17.71 7.88 3.70
CA GLY A 24 18.30 6.53 3.70
C GLY A 24 17.76 5.59 4.78
N ARG A 25 16.65 5.94 5.44
CA ARG A 25 16.00 5.17 6.51
C ARG A 25 15.05 4.13 5.91
N PHE A 26 15.60 3.11 5.25
CA PHE A 26 14.82 2.18 4.44
C PHE A 26 13.85 1.30 5.27
N LEU A 27 14.27 0.80 6.43
CA LEU A 27 13.39 0.01 7.31
C LEU A 27 12.18 0.82 7.78
N GLN A 28 12.38 2.08 8.18
CA GLN A 28 11.28 2.95 8.59
C GLN A 28 10.35 3.33 7.43
N ALA A 29 10.89 3.41 6.20
CA ALA A 29 10.07 3.59 5.01
C ALA A 29 9.21 2.36 4.72
N GLU A 30 9.76 1.16 4.90
CA GLU A 30 9.03 -0.11 4.79
C GLU A 30 7.92 -0.21 5.85
N ASP A 31 8.22 0.08 7.12
CA ASP A 31 7.22 0.10 8.20
C ASP A 31 6.04 1.01 7.85
N CYS A 32 6.30 2.19 7.30
CA CYS A 32 5.25 3.13 6.87
C CYS A 32 4.44 2.59 5.68
N LEU A 33 5.08 1.88 4.73
CA LEU A 33 4.39 1.22 3.61
C LEU A 33 3.51 0.06 4.08
N LEU A 34 3.98 -0.72 5.05
CA LEU A 34 3.20 -1.79 5.67
C LEU A 34 2.04 -1.23 6.50
N GLU A 35 2.25 -0.11 7.20
CA GLU A 35 1.17 0.59 7.90
C GLU A 35 0.09 1.08 6.92
N LEU A 36 0.49 1.68 5.79
CA LEU A 36 -0.42 2.06 4.71
C LEU A 36 -1.21 0.86 4.18
N LEU A 37 -0.53 -0.27 3.93
CA LEU A 37 -1.15 -1.51 3.49
C LEU A 37 -2.20 -2.01 4.49
N CYS A 38 -1.85 -2.08 5.78
CA CYS A 38 -2.76 -2.51 6.83
C CYS A 38 -3.99 -1.60 6.96
N ARG A 39 -3.79 -0.28 6.95
CA ARG A 39 -4.89 0.70 7.04
C ARG A 39 -5.86 0.59 5.86
N THR A 40 -5.33 0.45 4.65
CA THR A 40 -6.13 0.37 3.42
C THR A 40 -6.87 -0.96 3.31
N ALA A 41 -6.22 -2.10 3.62
CA ALA A 41 -6.90 -3.39 3.68
C ALA A 41 -8.03 -3.42 4.71
N ALA A 42 -7.79 -2.86 5.91
CA ALA A 42 -8.82 -2.74 6.93
C ALA A 42 -9.96 -1.79 6.51
N ALA A 43 -9.68 -0.76 5.71
CA ALA A 43 -10.70 0.12 5.15
C ALA A 43 -11.56 -0.58 4.10
N ALA A 44 -10.94 -1.32 3.17
CA ALA A 44 -11.65 -2.14 2.19
C ALA A 44 -12.62 -3.13 2.86
N ALA A 45 -12.12 -3.91 3.83
CA ALA A 45 -12.93 -4.87 4.59
C ALA A 45 -14.10 -4.20 5.34
N ARG A 46 -13.93 -2.97 5.83
CA ARG A 46 -15.03 -2.22 6.47
C ARG A 46 -16.08 -1.79 5.47
N GLU A 47 -15.70 -1.37 4.27
CA GLU A 47 -16.67 -0.98 3.25
C GLU A 47 -17.47 -2.19 2.77
N TYR A 48 -16.80 -3.33 2.47
CA TYR A 48 -17.46 -4.60 2.14
C TYR A 48 -18.46 -5.05 3.21
N ARG A 49 -18.10 -4.97 4.50
CA ARG A 49 -19.02 -5.32 5.59
C ARG A 49 -20.26 -4.45 5.64
N GLN A 50 -20.17 -3.19 5.22
CA GLN A 50 -21.30 -2.27 5.26
C GLN A 50 -22.23 -2.39 4.04
N MET A 51 -21.96 -3.32 3.12
CA MET A 51 -22.77 -3.58 1.93
C MET A 51 -23.66 -4.83 2.05
N ASP A 52 -23.67 -5.50 3.20
CA ASP A 52 -24.37 -6.78 3.41
C ASP A 52 -23.95 -7.88 2.41
N HIS A 53 -22.82 -7.67 1.71
CA HIS A 53 -22.18 -8.71 0.93
C HIS A 53 -21.68 -9.78 1.88
N GLY A 54 -21.94 -11.04 1.53
CA GLY A 54 -21.64 -12.20 2.36
C GLY A 54 -20.25 -12.13 2.99
N LEU A 55 -20.14 -12.73 4.19
CA LEU A 55 -18.94 -12.71 5.05
C LEU A 55 -17.63 -12.92 4.28
N ASP A 56 -17.66 -13.73 3.21
CA ASP A 56 -16.52 -14.08 2.36
C ASP A 56 -15.84 -12.90 1.64
N LEU A 57 -16.57 -11.86 1.22
CA LEU A 57 -15.95 -10.68 0.57
C LEU A 57 -15.44 -9.66 1.58
N ALA A 58 -16.04 -9.68 2.77
CA ALA A 58 -15.94 -8.66 3.80
C ALA A 58 -14.88 -8.96 4.87
N ASP A 59 -14.37 -10.19 4.90
CA ASP A 59 -13.27 -10.59 5.77
C ASP A 59 -11.94 -9.94 5.32
N LEU A 60 -11.15 -9.50 6.31
CA LEU A 60 -9.79 -9.03 6.09
C LEU A 60 -8.92 -10.11 5.44
N ALA A 61 -9.12 -11.38 5.80
CA ALA A 61 -8.41 -12.50 5.18
C ALA A 61 -8.69 -12.59 3.66
N ALA A 62 -9.94 -12.32 3.26
CA ALA A 62 -10.32 -12.33 1.84
C ALA A 62 -9.70 -11.15 1.08
N VAL A 63 -9.68 -9.95 1.68
CA VAL A 63 -8.97 -8.79 1.11
C VAL A 63 -7.48 -9.09 0.96
N GLN A 64 -6.85 -9.68 1.98
CA GLN A 64 -5.44 -10.07 1.93
C GLN A 64 -5.17 -11.11 0.84
N ALA A 65 -6.02 -12.13 0.71
CA ALA A 65 -5.92 -13.14 -0.34
C ALA A 65 -6.02 -12.51 -1.73
N ARG A 66 -6.94 -11.55 -1.95
CA ARG A 66 -7.06 -10.80 -3.21
C ARG A 66 -5.80 -9.98 -3.52
N LEU A 67 -5.24 -9.31 -2.51
CA LEU A 67 -4.00 -8.54 -2.67
C LEU A 67 -2.80 -9.44 -3.03
N GLN A 68 -2.69 -10.60 -2.38
CA GLN A 68 -1.65 -11.58 -2.67
C GLN A 68 -1.80 -12.17 -4.08
N ASN A 69 -3.00 -12.61 -4.44
CA ASN A 69 -3.29 -13.21 -5.75
C ASN A 69 -3.23 -12.20 -6.90
N GLY A 70 -3.53 -10.94 -6.63
CA GLY A 70 -3.45 -9.84 -7.60
C GLY A 70 -2.02 -9.38 -7.87
N PHE A 71 -1.05 -9.79 -7.05
CA PHE A 71 0.34 -9.45 -7.27
C PHE A 71 0.95 -10.26 -8.41
N LYS A 72 1.58 -9.57 -9.35
CA LYS A 72 2.30 -10.18 -10.47
C LYS A 72 3.74 -9.73 -10.47
N THR A 73 4.66 -10.68 -10.38
CA THR A 73 6.11 -10.43 -10.26
C THR A 73 6.67 -9.54 -11.37
N TYR A 74 6.13 -9.63 -12.59
CA TYR A 74 6.56 -8.79 -13.72
C TYR A 74 6.21 -7.31 -13.58
N GLU A 75 5.27 -6.95 -12.71
CA GLU A 75 4.89 -5.55 -12.48
C GLU A 75 5.93 -4.80 -11.63
N ASN A 76 6.81 -5.51 -10.92
CA ASN A 76 7.89 -4.93 -10.12
C ASN A 76 9.19 -4.70 -10.92
N ARG A 77 9.07 -4.27 -12.18
CA ARG A 77 10.22 -3.86 -13.01
C ARG A 77 10.48 -2.34 -13.01
N GLY A 78 9.59 -1.57 -12.39
CA GLY A 78 9.67 -0.11 -12.34
C GLY A 78 10.60 0.42 -11.24
N ARG A 79 10.85 1.74 -11.27
CA ARG A 79 11.58 2.43 -10.20
C ARG A 79 10.66 2.67 -9.00
N LEU A 80 11.20 2.55 -7.78
CA LEU A 80 10.47 2.80 -6.53
C LEU A 80 9.80 4.19 -6.55
N LYS A 81 10.49 5.23 -7.02
CA LYS A 81 9.93 6.60 -7.16
C LYS A 81 8.63 6.60 -7.97
N THR A 82 8.62 6.01 -9.15
CA THR A 82 7.44 5.93 -10.02
C THR A 82 6.28 5.22 -9.31
N ARG A 83 6.58 4.20 -8.50
CA ARG A 83 5.55 3.50 -7.72
C ARG A 83 4.97 4.36 -6.60
N LEU A 84 5.78 5.15 -5.92
CA LEU A 84 5.29 6.09 -4.91
C LEU A 84 4.45 7.22 -5.53
N ASP A 85 4.78 7.64 -6.75
CA ASP A 85 3.98 8.64 -7.48
C ASP A 85 2.61 8.07 -7.88
N LEU A 86 2.56 6.83 -8.38
CA LEU A 86 1.30 6.12 -8.65
C LEU A 86 0.48 5.90 -7.38
N LEU A 87 1.14 5.48 -6.28
CA LEU A 87 0.50 5.34 -4.98
C LEU A 87 -0.11 6.67 -4.50
N GLY A 88 0.59 7.78 -4.70
CA GLY A 88 0.07 9.12 -4.41
C GLY A 88 -1.18 9.45 -5.22
N ALA A 89 -1.19 9.15 -6.52
CA ALA A 89 -2.35 9.37 -7.38
C ALA A 89 -3.56 8.51 -6.94
N GLU A 90 -3.34 7.24 -6.59
CA GLU A 90 -4.40 6.36 -6.09
C GLU A 90 -4.96 6.85 -4.75
N ILE A 91 -4.11 7.31 -3.82
CA ILE A 91 -4.56 7.89 -2.55
C ILE A 91 -5.42 9.14 -2.80
N LEU A 92 -5.02 10.01 -3.72
CA LEU A 92 -5.79 11.21 -4.05
C LEU A 92 -7.16 10.87 -4.65
N SER A 93 -7.28 9.77 -5.39
CA SER A 93 -8.54 9.32 -5.96
C SER A 93 -9.62 9.01 -4.90
N LEU A 94 -9.22 8.71 -3.66
CA LEU A 94 -10.13 8.47 -2.54
C LEU A 94 -10.96 9.72 -2.17
N ARG A 95 -10.50 10.93 -2.53
CA ARG A 95 -11.28 12.18 -2.32
C ARG A 95 -12.56 12.22 -3.15
N GLY A 96 -12.66 11.41 -4.22
CA GLY A 96 -13.88 11.30 -5.01
C GLY A 96 -15.07 10.68 -4.24
N PHE A 97 -14.85 10.20 -3.02
CA PHE A 97 -15.82 9.44 -2.22
C PHE A 97 -16.37 10.22 -1.01
N ASP A 98 -16.33 11.56 -1.05
CA ASP A 98 -16.83 12.42 0.04
C ASP A 98 -18.34 12.26 0.34
N ARG A 99 -19.11 11.63 -0.57
CA ARG A 99 -20.55 11.35 -0.41
C ARG A 99 -20.89 9.90 -0.81
N VAL A 100 -20.30 8.94 -0.11
CA VAL A 100 -20.65 7.52 -0.27
C VAL A 100 -22.04 7.25 0.31
N LEU A 101 -23.03 7.09 -0.56
CA LEU A 101 -24.44 6.95 -0.15
C LEU A 101 -25.04 5.60 -0.52
N THR A 102 -24.52 4.93 -1.55
CA THR A 102 -25.07 3.65 -2.04
C THR A 102 -24.13 2.47 -1.78
N ALA A 103 -24.67 1.25 -1.82
CA ALA A 103 -23.85 0.04 -1.78
C ALA A 103 -22.83 0.02 -2.94
N ALA A 104 -23.22 0.41 -4.16
CA ALA A 104 -22.30 0.49 -5.29
C ALA A 104 -21.15 1.50 -5.08
N ASP A 105 -21.39 2.61 -4.37
CA ASP A 105 -20.34 3.57 -4.03
C ASP A 105 -19.37 2.99 -2.99
N LYS A 106 -19.89 2.26 -2.01
CA LYS A 106 -19.05 1.54 -1.04
C LYS A 106 -18.20 0.49 -1.74
N GLU A 107 -18.74 -0.21 -2.74
CA GLU A 107 -18.00 -1.25 -3.48
C GLU A 107 -16.83 -0.65 -4.22
N LYS A 108 -17.08 0.44 -4.95
CA LYS A 108 -16.03 1.20 -5.63
C LYS A 108 -15.01 1.74 -4.63
N LEU A 109 -15.44 2.24 -3.48
CA LEU A 109 -14.53 2.72 -2.44
C LEU A 109 -13.66 1.58 -1.88
N ALA A 110 -14.25 0.42 -1.63
CA ALA A 110 -13.53 -0.77 -1.16
C ALA A 110 -12.47 -1.20 -2.17
N GLN A 111 -12.85 -1.30 -3.45
CA GLN A 111 -11.93 -1.62 -4.55
C GLN A 111 -10.80 -0.57 -4.66
N ARG A 112 -11.09 0.71 -4.44
CA ARG A 112 -10.05 1.76 -4.42
C ARG A 112 -9.08 1.59 -3.27
N TYR A 113 -9.55 1.24 -2.09
CA TYR A 113 -8.66 0.88 -0.99
C TYR A 113 -7.79 -0.34 -1.32
N GLU A 114 -8.34 -1.36 -1.99
CA GLU A 114 -7.53 -2.50 -2.47
C GLU A 114 -6.48 -2.08 -3.50
N CYS A 115 -6.82 -1.17 -4.43
CA CYS A 115 -5.84 -0.62 -5.38
C CYS A 115 -4.68 0.08 -4.67
N VAL A 116 -4.98 0.92 -3.67
CA VAL A 116 -3.95 1.57 -2.85
C VAL A 116 -3.10 0.52 -2.12
N GLY A 117 -3.72 -0.47 -1.47
CA GLY A 117 -3.02 -1.56 -0.79
C GLY A 117 -2.10 -2.35 -1.73
N ALA A 118 -2.55 -2.63 -2.95
CA ALA A 118 -1.74 -3.31 -3.95
C ALA A 118 -0.51 -2.49 -4.37
N GLN A 119 -0.62 -1.16 -4.49
CA GLN A 119 0.53 -0.29 -4.74
C GLN A 119 1.49 -0.25 -3.55
N CYS A 120 0.99 -0.24 -2.31
CA CYS A 120 1.82 -0.33 -1.11
C CYS A 120 2.64 -1.63 -1.07
N LEU A 121 1.99 -2.77 -1.33
CA LEU A 121 2.67 -4.08 -1.37
C LEU A 121 3.77 -4.12 -2.43
N LYS A 122 3.48 -3.60 -3.64
CA LYS A 122 4.48 -3.50 -4.72
C LYS A 122 5.66 -2.62 -4.32
N ALA A 123 5.40 -1.48 -3.69
CA ALA A 123 6.44 -0.56 -3.23
C ALA A 123 7.31 -1.19 -2.13
N ALA A 124 6.71 -1.91 -1.17
CA ALA A 124 7.44 -2.61 -0.12
C ALA A 124 8.38 -3.68 -0.69
N ILE A 125 7.88 -4.54 -1.59
CA ILE A 125 8.71 -5.56 -2.25
C ILE A 125 9.88 -4.93 -3.03
N LEU A 126 9.64 -3.82 -3.74
CA LEU A 126 10.71 -3.11 -4.46
C LEU A 126 11.76 -2.50 -3.53
N LEU A 127 11.33 -2.02 -2.37
CA LEU A 127 12.21 -1.47 -1.35
C LEU A 127 13.07 -2.57 -0.73
N GLU A 128 12.48 -3.70 -0.36
CA GLU A 128 13.19 -4.88 0.14
C GLU A 128 14.24 -5.35 -0.88
N GLN A 129 13.85 -5.49 -2.16
CA GLN A 129 14.78 -5.82 -3.24
C GLN A 129 15.92 -4.79 -3.40
N HIS A 130 15.64 -3.51 -3.12
CA HIS A 130 16.66 -2.47 -3.14
C HIS A 130 17.66 -2.65 -2.00
N ILE A 131 17.16 -2.89 -0.77
CA ILE A 131 17.99 -3.15 0.42
C ILE A 131 18.88 -4.38 0.18
N GLN A 132 18.31 -5.50 -0.24
CA GLN A 132 19.07 -6.74 -0.51
C GLN A 132 20.18 -6.51 -1.55
N LYS A 133 19.92 -5.73 -2.61
CA LYS A 133 20.94 -5.39 -3.61
C LYS A 133 22.05 -4.50 -3.05
N GLN A 134 21.75 -3.60 -2.11
CA GLN A 134 22.77 -2.78 -1.45
C GLN A 134 23.64 -3.63 -0.52
N GLU A 135 23.03 -4.50 0.28
CA GLU A 135 23.73 -5.41 1.18
C GLU A 135 24.66 -6.36 0.43
N GLN A 136 24.19 -6.94 -0.69
CA GLN A 136 25.02 -7.79 -1.54
C GLN A 136 26.24 -7.04 -2.10
N LYS A 137 26.06 -5.78 -2.54
CA LYS A 137 27.17 -4.95 -3.02
C LYS A 137 28.18 -4.66 -1.92
N GLN A 138 27.73 -4.28 -0.73
CA GLN A 138 28.61 -3.99 0.40
C GLN A 138 29.36 -5.26 0.87
N GLY A 139 28.69 -6.40 0.93
CA GLY A 139 29.29 -7.68 1.28
C GLY A 139 30.31 -8.19 0.26
N LEU A 140 30.15 -7.86 -1.03
CA LEU A 140 31.15 -8.13 -2.07
C LEU A 140 32.38 -7.22 -1.91
N THR A 141 32.20 -5.93 -1.61
CA THR A 141 33.32 -4.99 -1.36
C THR A 141 34.16 -5.41 -0.15
N MET A 142 33.55 -5.95 0.90
CA MET A 142 34.27 -6.43 2.10
C MET A 142 35.03 -7.75 1.87
N LYS A 143 34.67 -8.55 0.86
CA LYS A 143 35.38 -9.81 0.52
C LYS A 143 36.56 -9.60 -0.44
N MET A 144 36.69 -8.41 -1.01
CA MET A 144 37.74 -8.06 -1.98
C MET A 144 38.86 -7.19 -1.38
N ASN A 145 38.85 -6.97 -0.06
CA ASN A 145 39.89 -6.24 0.68
C ASN A 145 40.71 -7.18 1.57
#